data_AF-A0AAD6UYS9-F1
#
_entry.id   AF-A0AAD6UYS9-F1
#
_cell.length_a   1.000
_cell.length_b   1.000
_cell.length_c   1.000
_cell.angle_alpha   90.00
_cell.angle_beta   90.00
_cell.angle_gamma   90.00
#
_symmetry.space_group_name_H-M   'P 1'
#
loop_
_entity.id
_entity.type
_entity.pdbx_description
1 polymer ?
#
loop_
_entity_poly.entity_id
_entity_poly.type
_entity_poly.pdbx_seq_one_letter_code
_entity_poly.pdbx_strand_id
1 'polypeptide(L)'
;KKRKLNCEARVLTSVEGRRLAEEKEHERQAKAQKKSAAKQKEKEKENGRLERRSARDPGEPFTGALAISRSKDDLREIAWSLKLSEEGTKQQILDRIQEHFTSNPDDRETQLYCRLFTRGRRAPAPAPPQQP
;
A
#
# COMPACT_ATOMS: atom_id res chain seq x y z
N LYS A 1 26.76 20.88 -34.26
CA LYS A 1 25.35 21.30 -34.06
C LYS A 1 25.28 22.29 -32.90
N LYS A 2 24.91 23.56 -33.11
CA LYS A 2 24.73 24.56 -32.03
C LYS A 2 23.29 24.48 -31.51
N ARG A 3 23.10 24.38 -30.19
CA ARG A 3 21.77 24.45 -29.55
C ARG A 3 21.31 25.91 -29.50
N LYS A 4 20.15 26.23 -30.09
CA LYS A 4 19.49 27.52 -29.89
C LYS A 4 18.84 27.50 -28.50
N LEU A 5 19.23 28.45 -27.65
CA LEU A 5 18.54 28.74 -26.40
C LEU A 5 17.56 29.89 -26.67
N ASN A 6 16.27 29.61 -26.55
CA ASN A 6 15.25 30.65 -26.64
C ASN A 6 15.15 31.32 -25.25
N CYS A 7 15.91 32.40 -25.07
CA CYS A 7 15.87 33.20 -23.86
C CYS A 7 15.18 34.53 -24.20
N GLU A 8 13.96 34.71 -23.70
CA GLU A 8 13.25 35.98 -23.80
C GLU A 8 13.63 36.84 -22.59
N ALA A 9 14.30 37.97 -22.83
CA ALA A 9 14.74 38.89 -21.79
C ALA A 9 14.03 40.23 -21.96
N ARG A 10 13.39 40.70 -20.89
CA ARG A 10 12.77 42.03 -20.83
C ARG A 10 13.23 42.74 -19.56
N VAL A 11 13.59 44.02 -19.70
CA VAL A 11 13.91 44.88 -18.56
C VAL A 11 12.60 45.18 -17.83
N LEU A 12 12.51 44.77 -16.57
CA LEU A 12 11.38 45.07 -15.69
C LEU A 12 11.67 46.35 -14.92
N THR A 13 10.67 47.20 -14.77
CA THR A 13 10.74 48.35 -13.85
C THR A 13 10.68 47.86 -12.39
N SER A 14 11.17 48.67 -11.43
CA SER A 14 11.22 48.28 -10.00
C SER A 14 9.86 47.83 -9.43
N VAL A 15 8.76 48.34 -9.96
CA VAL A 15 7.39 47.98 -9.55
C VAL A 15 6.94 46.66 -10.18
N GLU A 16 7.18 46.45 -11.47
CA GLU A 16 6.85 45.21 -12.18
C GLU A 16 7.67 44.04 -11.64
N GLY A 17 8.96 44.25 -11.35
CA GLY A 17 9.84 43.25 -10.76
C GLY A 17 9.36 42.82 -9.37
N ARG A 18 8.87 43.76 -8.55
CA ARG A 18 8.31 43.46 -7.23
C ARG A 18 7.04 42.61 -7.33
N ARG A 19 6.08 42.98 -8.18
CA ARG A 19 4.85 42.22 -8.40
C ARG A 19 5.13 40.80 -8.89
N LEU A 20 6.07 40.64 -9.83
CA LEU A 20 6.43 39.33 -10.36
C LEU A 20 7.15 38.45 -9.32
N ALA A 21 7.93 39.06 -8.42
CA ALA A 21 8.53 38.36 -7.31
C ALA A 21 7.48 37.90 -6.28
N GLU A 22 6.53 38.77 -5.94
CA GLU A 22 5.40 38.46 -5.05
C GLU A 22 4.54 37.32 -5.60
N GLU A 23 4.20 37.35 -6.90
CA GLU A 23 3.43 36.30 -7.57
C GLU A 23 4.15 34.94 -7.56
N LYS A 24 5.45 34.92 -7.92
CA LYS A 24 6.27 33.70 -7.87
C LYS A 24 6.42 33.16 -6.45
N GLU A 25 6.55 34.05 -5.46
CA GLU A 25 6.63 33.65 -4.07
C GLU A 25 5.30 33.02 -3.62
N HIS A 26 4.16 33.61 -3.99
CA HIS A 26 2.84 33.03 -3.73
C HIS A 26 2.66 31.64 -4.39
N GLU A 27 3.11 31.48 -5.64
CA GLU A 27 3.07 30.20 -6.35
C GLU A 27 3.94 29.14 -5.67
N ARG A 28 5.16 29.53 -5.24
CA ARG A 28 6.07 28.65 -4.49
C ARG A 28 5.46 28.23 -3.16
N GLN A 29 4.89 29.17 -2.42
CA GLN A 29 4.23 28.88 -1.15
C GLN A 29 3.03 27.96 -1.34
N ALA A 30 2.19 28.19 -2.35
CA ALA A 30 1.07 27.31 -2.66
C ALA A 30 1.53 25.89 -3.04
N LYS A 31 2.60 25.75 -3.84
CA LYS A 31 3.18 24.44 -4.19
C LYS A 31 3.83 23.78 -2.98
N ALA A 32 4.49 24.54 -2.10
CA ALA A 32 5.12 24.02 -0.89
C ALA A 32 4.06 23.49 0.07
N GLN A 33 2.98 24.25 0.31
CA GLN A 33 1.85 23.82 1.16
C GLN A 33 1.15 22.57 0.62
N LYS A 34 0.93 22.49 -0.70
CA LYS A 34 0.37 21.28 -1.33
C LYS A 34 1.28 20.07 -1.16
N LYS A 35 2.60 20.24 -1.32
CA LYS A 35 3.59 19.17 -1.13
C LYS A 35 3.69 18.73 0.33
N SER A 36 3.66 19.66 1.28
CA SER A 36 3.71 19.32 2.71
C SER A 36 2.44 18.60 3.16
N ALA A 37 1.26 19.04 2.71
CA ALA A 37 -0.02 18.37 3.00
C ALA A 37 -0.06 16.93 2.43
N ALA A 38 0.42 16.73 1.20
CA ALA A 38 0.52 15.40 0.61
C ALA A 38 1.45 14.48 1.41
N LYS A 39 2.63 14.99 1.80
CA LYS A 39 3.59 14.25 2.64
C LYS A 39 3.04 13.92 4.02
N GLN A 40 2.31 14.84 4.65
CA GLN A 40 1.70 14.59 5.96
C GLN A 40 0.63 13.49 5.87
N LYS A 41 -0.24 13.55 4.85
CA LYS A 41 -1.26 12.53 4.61
C LYS A 41 -0.67 11.15 4.29
N GLU A 42 0.48 11.11 3.64
CA GLU A 42 1.21 9.88 3.37
C GLU A 42 1.80 9.29 4.65
N LYS A 43 2.47 10.11 5.46
CA LYS A 43 3.01 9.71 6.77
C LYS A 43 1.92 9.22 7.73
N GLU A 44 0.78 9.88 7.76
CA GLU A 44 -0.36 9.46 8.59
C GLU A 44 -0.88 8.09 8.18
N LYS A 45 -0.99 7.83 6.88
CA LYS A 45 -1.37 6.50 6.36
C LYS A 45 -0.33 5.43 6.66
N GLU A 46 0.95 5.78 6.61
CA GLU A 46 2.04 4.86 6.94
C GLU A 46 2.05 4.53 8.43
N ASN A 47 1.92 5.53 9.31
CA ASN A 47 1.80 5.32 10.76
C ASN A 47 0.59 4.45 11.10
N GLY A 48 -0.57 4.71 10.51
CA GLY A 48 -1.76 3.88 10.74
C GLY A 48 -1.59 2.43 10.29
N ARG A 49 -0.73 2.16 9.29
CA ARG A 49 -0.35 0.79 8.92
C ARG A 49 0.62 0.18 9.92
N LEU A 50 1.59 0.95 10.39
CA LEU A 50 2.55 0.49 11.39
C LEU A 50 1.86 0.14 12.70
N GLU A 51 0.90 0.94 13.15
CA GLU A 51 0.10 0.69 14.36
C GLU A 51 -0.72 -0.60 14.22
N ARG A 52 -1.33 -0.86 13.06
CA ARG A 52 -2.02 -2.13 12.79
C ARG A 52 -1.07 -3.32 12.83
N ARG A 53 0.14 -3.16 12.30
CA ARG A 53 1.18 -4.21 12.34
C ARG A 53 1.67 -4.46 13.77
N SER A 54 1.88 -3.43 14.57
CA SER A 54 2.36 -3.57 15.95
C SER A 54 1.27 -4.07 16.91
N ALA A 55 0.01 -3.79 16.62
CA ALA A 55 -1.12 -4.31 17.39
C ALA A 55 -1.43 -5.79 17.08
N ARG A 56 -0.92 -6.32 15.97
CA ARG A 56 -1.17 -7.71 15.57
C ARG A 56 -0.16 -8.64 16.23
N ASP A 57 -0.66 -9.72 16.81
CA ASP A 57 0.19 -10.76 17.38
C ASP A 57 0.96 -11.50 16.27
N PRO A 58 2.28 -11.67 16.39
CA PRO A 58 3.10 -12.34 15.37
C PRO A 58 2.74 -13.83 15.19
N GLY A 59 1.99 -14.42 16.13
CA GLY A 59 1.48 -15.79 16.06
C GLY A 59 0.06 -15.91 15.50
N GLU A 60 -0.64 -14.80 15.22
CA GLU A 60 -2.03 -14.84 14.80
C GLU A 60 -2.16 -15.23 13.31
N PRO A 61 -2.91 -16.29 12.97
CA PRO A 61 -3.06 -16.75 11.61
C PRO A 61 -3.85 -15.77 10.74
N PHE A 62 -3.44 -15.61 9.49
CA PHE A 62 -4.21 -14.83 8.53
C PHE A 62 -5.51 -15.54 8.16
N THR A 63 -6.66 -14.92 8.42
CA THR A 63 -7.98 -15.55 8.23
C THR A 63 -8.63 -15.25 6.88
N GLY A 64 -9.24 -16.25 6.24
CA GLY A 64 -9.98 -16.06 5.00
C GLY A 64 -9.17 -16.33 3.74
N ALA A 65 -9.85 -16.75 2.68
CA ALA A 65 -9.23 -17.35 1.51
C ALA A 65 -8.47 -16.31 0.65
N LEU A 66 -7.23 -16.64 0.28
CA LEU A 66 -6.38 -15.78 -0.58
C LEU A 66 -7.03 -15.49 -1.95
N ALA A 67 -7.77 -16.46 -2.48
CA ALA A 67 -8.45 -16.37 -3.78
C ALA A 67 -9.74 -15.53 -3.74
N ILE A 68 -10.33 -15.28 -2.56
CA ILE A 68 -11.59 -14.55 -2.42
C ILE A 68 -11.29 -13.13 -1.96
N SER A 69 -11.34 -12.20 -2.92
CA SER A 69 -11.29 -10.73 -2.77
C SER A 69 -10.82 -10.16 -1.43
N ARG A 70 -9.62 -10.50 -0.97
CA ARG A 70 -8.96 -9.79 0.13
C ARG A 70 -8.80 -8.31 -0.21
N SER A 71 -8.85 -7.44 0.78
CA SER A 71 -8.59 -6.02 0.57
C SER A 71 -7.15 -5.84 0.06
N LYS A 72 -6.85 -4.72 -0.63
CA LYS A 72 -5.47 -4.46 -1.06
C LYS A 72 -4.53 -4.33 0.15
N ASP A 73 -5.03 -3.78 1.26
CA ASP A 73 -4.23 -3.59 2.47
C ASP A 73 -3.93 -4.93 3.15
N ASP A 74 -4.88 -5.87 3.18
CA ASP A 74 -4.65 -7.23 3.68
C ASP A 74 -3.57 -7.96 2.87
N LEU A 75 -3.61 -7.81 1.54
CA LEU A 75 -2.59 -8.41 0.68
C LEU A 75 -1.21 -7.79 0.93
N ARG A 76 -1.14 -6.49 1.25
CA ARG A 76 0.12 -5.85 1.64
C ARG A 76 0.63 -6.36 2.98
N GLU A 77 -0.24 -6.60 3.94
CA GLU A 77 0.14 -7.18 5.23
C GLU A 77 0.71 -8.60 5.08
N ILE A 78 0.08 -9.43 4.23
CA ILE A 78 0.59 -10.77 3.91
C ILE A 78 1.93 -10.67 3.15
N ALA A 79 2.04 -9.76 2.17
CA ALA A 79 3.30 -9.53 1.46
C ALA A 79 4.41 -9.07 2.43
N TRP A 80 4.09 -8.18 3.36
CA TRP A 80 5.02 -7.71 4.38
C TRP A 80 5.49 -8.84 5.30
N SER A 81 4.59 -9.70 5.78
CA SER A 81 4.96 -10.84 6.64
C SER A 81 5.84 -11.86 5.91
N LEU A 82 5.66 -12.00 4.60
CA LEU A 82 6.50 -12.80 3.70
C LEU A 82 7.77 -12.05 3.23
N LYS A 83 8.00 -10.81 3.70
CA LYS A 83 9.12 -9.94 3.28
C LYS A 83 9.18 -9.69 1.76
N LEU A 84 8.01 -9.65 1.11
CA LEU A 84 7.82 -9.33 -0.31
C LEU A 84 7.49 -7.86 -0.50
N SER A 85 7.62 -7.37 -1.75
CA SER A 85 7.23 -6.01 -2.10
C SER A 85 5.72 -5.80 -1.98
N GLU A 86 5.32 -4.69 -1.33
CA GLU A 86 3.93 -4.24 -1.13
C GLU A 86 3.44 -3.26 -2.22
N GLU A 87 4.31 -2.92 -3.16
CA GLU A 87 4.06 -1.91 -4.18
C GLU A 87 3.27 -2.46 -5.37
N GLY A 88 2.53 -1.58 -6.05
CA GLY A 88 1.80 -1.93 -7.26
C GLY A 88 0.29 -2.09 -7.09
N THR A 89 -0.34 -2.73 -8.07
CA THR A 89 -1.78 -3.00 -8.10
C THR A 89 -2.13 -4.19 -7.20
N LYS A 90 -3.42 -4.34 -6.89
CA LYS A 90 -3.91 -5.48 -6.10
C LYS A 90 -3.49 -6.82 -6.71
N GLN A 91 -3.60 -6.94 -8.03
CA GLN A 91 -3.27 -8.16 -8.76
C GLN A 91 -1.77 -8.46 -8.69
N GLN A 92 -0.92 -7.46 -8.91
CA GLN A 92 0.54 -7.64 -8.83
C GLN A 92 1.00 -8.15 -7.46
N ILE A 93 0.39 -7.67 -6.37
CA ILE A 93 0.72 -8.13 -5.02
C ILE A 93 0.25 -9.57 -4.83
N LEU A 94 -0.95 -9.90 -5.31
CA LEU A 94 -1.50 -11.25 -5.24
C LEU A 94 -0.65 -12.25 -6.04
N ASP A 95 -0.24 -11.89 -7.25
CA ASP A 95 0.58 -12.73 -8.11
C ASP A 95 1.94 -13.05 -7.43
N ARG A 96 2.59 -12.06 -6.81
CA ARG A 96 3.83 -12.28 -6.04
C ARG A 96 3.64 -13.21 -4.85
N ILE A 97 2.55 -13.05 -4.11
CA ILE A 97 2.24 -13.93 -2.98
C ILE A 97 2.01 -15.36 -3.47
N GLN A 98 1.25 -15.53 -4.56
CA GLN A 98 1.02 -16.84 -5.16
C GLN A 98 2.30 -17.48 -5.68
N GLU A 99 3.16 -16.70 -6.34
CA GLU A 99 4.48 -17.14 -6.81
C GLU A 99 5.34 -17.62 -5.65
N HIS A 100 5.44 -16.85 -4.56
CA HIS A 100 6.16 -17.24 -3.36
C HIS A 100 5.68 -18.58 -2.79
N PHE A 101 4.36 -18.75 -2.61
CA PHE A 101 3.80 -20.00 -2.13
C PHE A 101 3.87 -21.14 -3.16
N THR A 102 4.15 -20.85 -4.43
CA THR A 102 4.39 -21.88 -5.45
C THR A 102 5.84 -22.35 -5.40
N SER A 103 6.79 -21.43 -5.16
CA SER A 103 8.20 -21.76 -4.93
C SER A 103 8.47 -22.39 -3.56
N ASN A 104 7.70 -21.99 -2.54
CA ASN A 104 7.83 -22.46 -1.15
C ASN A 104 6.49 -23.09 -0.69
N PRO A 105 6.22 -24.34 -1.08
CA PRO A 105 4.97 -25.01 -0.72
C PRO A 105 4.85 -25.25 0.79
N ASP A 106 5.97 -25.44 1.50
CA ASP A 106 6.00 -25.71 2.95
C ASP A 106 5.44 -24.54 3.78
N ASP A 107 5.59 -23.31 3.28
CA ASP A 107 5.04 -22.12 3.93
C ASP A 107 3.51 -22.10 3.94
N ARG A 108 2.85 -22.86 3.05
CA ARG A 108 1.38 -22.98 3.02
C ARG A 108 0.85 -23.72 4.24
N GLU A 109 1.63 -24.62 4.81
CA GLU A 109 1.22 -25.45 5.96
C GLU A 109 1.56 -24.79 7.30
N THR A 110 2.38 -23.73 7.27
CA THR A 110 2.70 -22.94 8.45
C THR A 110 1.42 -22.43 9.11
N GLN A 111 1.37 -22.47 10.45
CA GLN A 111 0.21 -22.08 11.25
C GLN A 111 -0.34 -20.70 10.87
N LEU A 112 0.52 -19.79 10.42
CA LEU A 112 0.18 -18.43 10.01
C LEU A 112 -0.60 -18.34 8.68
N TYR A 113 -0.32 -19.23 7.74
CA TYR A 113 -0.81 -19.14 6.35
C TYR A 113 -1.77 -20.26 5.97
N CYS A 114 -1.87 -21.33 6.75
CA CYS A 114 -2.73 -22.48 6.44
C CYS A 114 -4.19 -22.08 6.20
N ARG A 115 -4.70 -21.10 6.97
CA ARG A 115 -6.06 -20.56 6.85
C ARG A 115 -6.33 -19.79 5.56
N LEU A 116 -5.28 -19.34 4.86
CA LEU A 116 -5.40 -18.68 3.55
C LEU A 116 -5.79 -19.65 2.43
N PHE A 117 -5.44 -20.93 2.58
CA PHE A 117 -5.63 -21.96 1.56
C PHE A 117 -6.78 -22.92 1.88
N THR A 118 -7.25 -22.96 3.13
CA THR A 118 -8.45 -23.71 3.48
C THR A 118 -9.68 -23.03 2.91
N ARG A 119 -10.15 -23.47 1.73
CA ARG A 119 -11.53 -23.23 1.29
C ARG A 119 -12.43 -23.83 2.36
N GLY A 120 -13.33 -23.03 2.93
CA GLY A 120 -14.20 -23.44 4.02
C GLY A 120 -14.91 -24.75 3.69
N ARG A 121 -14.45 -25.87 4.27
CA ARG A 121 -15.36 -26.97 4.52
C ARG A 121 -16.32 -26.42 5.56
N ARG A 122 -17.56 -26.15 5.15
CA ARG A 122 -18.67 -26.11 6.11
C ARG A 122 -18.49 -27.34 6.99
N ALA A 123 -18.39 -27.15 8.29
CA ALA A 123 -18.46 -28.26 9.22
C ALA A 123 -19.73 -29.06 8.86
N PRO A 124 -19.64 -30.39 8.69
CA PRO A 124 -20.84 -31.20 8.53
C PRO A 124 -21.72 -30.93 9.76
N ALA A 125 -23.01 -30.68 9.53
CA ALA A 125 -23.97 -30.45 10.60
C ALA A 125 -23.86 -31.60 11.63
N PRO A 126 -23.90 -31.32 12.94
CA PRO A 126 -23.88 -32.39 13.94
C PRO A 126 -25.05 -33.34 13.63
N ALA A 127 -24.72 -34.62 13.45
CA ALA A 127 -25.72 -35.65 13.21
C ALA A 127 -26.77 -35.61 14.32
N PRO A 128 -28.08 -35.69 14.00
CA PRO A 128 -29.11 -35.71 15.02
C PRO A 128 -28.88 -36.89 15.97
N PRO A 129 -29.06 -36.71 17.28
CA PRO A 129 -28.86 -37.79 18.25
C PRO A 129 -29.84 -38.92 17.95
N GLN A 130 -29.30 -40.09 17.58
CA GLN A 130 -30.09 -41.32 17.54
C GLN A 130 -30.41 -41.68 18.99
N GLN A 131 -31.69 -41.54 19.35
CA GLN A 131 -32.21 -42.03 20.62
C GLN A 131 -32.41 -43.56 20.56
N PRO A 132 -32.25 -44.27 21.70
CA PRO A 132 -32.33 -45.73 21.78
C PRO A 132 -33.72 -46.29 21.50
#